data_AF-V6TUJ4-F1
#
_entry.id   AF-V6TUJ4-F1
#
_cell.length_a   1.000
_cell.length_b   1.000
_cell.length_c   1.000
_cell.angle_alpha   90.00
_cell.angle_beta   90.00
_cell.angle_gamma   90.00
#
_symmetry.space_group_name_H-M   'P 1'
#
loop_
_entity.id
_entity.type
_entity.pdbx_description
1 polymer ?
#
loop_
_entity_poly.entity_id
_entity_poly.type
_entity_poly.pdbx_seq_one_letter_code
_entity_poly.pdbx_strand_id
1 'polypeptide(L)'
;VCREARNGACVGYAKKHSVDDGRHGTSVGVRAAGQCTDEANRQNCEANSCNVQIGSNVYCSQCKTGGNVPIDGVCVDKADAVDKCLKSAGTELTADDTQCGKCGDNHFLFKGGCYDTSKEPGNLICSAIDTANIAVCKTCAAGYFKNPVENIDATHQSCIACNENTAVDYNTGVANCAECTAPAASNSGGTATCTKCASPKYLKADGTCGELSDCTGTTFPKADNNAGNKCASCSTASDGGIADCGECSLFPSASGSSTTLITCTGGGSRSEYWGLFFPVLQEDDVGSMLGSQIVQSSLAVGCAWLSLCGLVLCSAGGW
;
A
#
# COMPACT_ATOMS: atom_id res chain seq x y z
N VAL A 1 -36.20 -50.24 -5.62
CA VAL A 1 -37.41 -50.93 -6.14
C VAL A 1 -38.14 -51.54 -4.97
N CYS A 2 -39.34 -51.08 -4.66
CA CYS A 2 -40.21 -51.70 -3.65
C CYS A 2 -41.38 -52.36 -4.39
N ARG A 3 -41.63 -53.64 -4.15
CA ARG A 3 -42.74 -54.38 -4.76
C ARG A 3 -43.66 -54.94 -3.68
N GLU A 4 -44.70 -54.16 -3.41
CA GLU A 4 -45.94 -54.54 -2.71
C GLU A 4 -45.82 -54.99 -1.24
N ALA A 5 -46.96 -54.98 -0.55
CA ALA A 5 -47.03 -54.78 0.89
C ALA A 5 -47.95 -55.77 1.60
N ARG A 6 -47.62 -56.09 2.86
CA ARG A 6 -48.59 -56.34 3.95
C ARG A 6 -47.96 -55.87 5.26
N ASN A 7 -48.74 -55.14 6.06
CA ASN A 7 -48.40 -54.60 7.39
C ASN A 7 -47.21 -53.62 7.40
N GLY A 8 -47.44 -52.39 6.93
CA GLY A 8 -46.40 -51.38 6.75
C GLY A 8 -45.66 -50.95 8.02
N ALA A 9 -44.42 -51.41 8.16
CA ALA A 9 -43.35 -50.78 8.93
C ALA A 9 -41.99 -51.28 8.42
N CYS A 10 -41.34 -50.55 7.51
CA CYS A 10 -40.00 -50.89 7.04
C CYS A 10 -38.93 -50.46 8.07
N VAL A 11 -38.65 -51.33 9.04
CA VAL A 11 -37.56 -51.14 10.01
C VAL A 11 -36.25 -51.68 9.41
N GLY A 12 -35.47 -50.79 8.79
CA GLY A 12 -34.16 -51.12 8.23
C GLY A 12 -33.08 -51.20 9.31
N TYR A 13 -32.61 -52.41 9.62
CA TYR A 13 -31.50 -52.63 10.55
C TYR A 13 -30.18 -52.00 10.03
N ALA A 14 -29.43 -51.40 10.95
CA ALA A 14 -28.16 -50.76 10.64
C ALA A 14 -27.05 -51.77 10.30
N LYS A 15 -26.26 -51.46 9.27
CA LYS A 15 -24.85 -51.84 9.19
C LYS A 15 -24.02 -50.58 9.02
N LYS A 16 -23.27 -50.21 10.07
CA LYS A 16 -22.26 -49.16 9.99
C LYS A 16 -21.12 -49.63 9.09
N HIS A 17 -20.88 -48.93 7.99
CA HIS A 17 -19.56 -48.87 7.38
C HIS A 17 -18.99 -47.51 7.70
N SER A 18 -18.03 -47.46 8.62
CA SER A 18 -17.21 -46.28 8.84
C SER A 18 -16.29 -46.11 7.64
N VAL A 19 -16.33 -44.94 7.02
CA VAL A 19 -15.26 -44.44 6.15
C VAL A 19 -14.96 -43.03 6.66
N ASP A 20 -14.07 -42.96 7.64
CA ASP A 20 -13.50 -41.70 8.11
C ASP A 20 -12.48 -41.22 7.07
N ASP A 21 -12.88 -40.30 6.20
CA ASP A 21 -11.96 -39.50 5.40
C ASP A 21 -12.07 -38.04 5.84
N GLY A 22 -11.17 -37.66 6.75
CA GLY A 22 -11.15 -36.35 7.37
C GLY A 22 -10.74 -35.26 6.39
N ARG A 23 -11.63 -34.29 6.18
CA ARG A 23 -11.25 -32.97 5.67
C ARG A 23 -11.88 -31.86 6.51
N HIS A 24 -11.38 -31.74 7.75
CA HIS A 24 -11.45 -30.48 8.49
C HIS A 24 -10.61 -29.43 7.74
N GLY A 25 -11.14 -28.92 6.64
CA GLY A 25 -10.76 -27.62 6.13
C GLY A 25 -11.24 -26.61 7.15
N THR A 26 -10.38 -26.23 8.09
CA THR A 26 -10.59 -25.06 8.93
C THR A 26 -10.88 -23.91 7.98
N SER A 27 -12.11 -23.42 7.99
CA SER A 27 -12.45 -22.18 7.30
C SER A 27 -11.52 -21.12 7.87
N VAL A 28 -10.56 -20.65 7.07
CA VAL A 28 -9.78 -19.45 7.37
C VAL A 28 -10.81 -18.33 7.37
N GLY A 29 -11.32 -18.02 8.57
CA GLY A 29 -12.38 -17.05 8.75
C GLY A 29 -11.85 -15.71 8.28
N VAL A 30 -12.33 -15.25 7.13
CA VAL A 30 -12.20 -13.85 6.73
C VAL A 30 -12.87 -13.07 7.86
N ARG A 31 -12.05 -12.43 8.71
CA ARG A 31 -12.53 -11.70 9.88
C ARG A 31 -13.57 -10.69 9.41
N ALA A 32 -14.71 -10.65 10.10
CA ALA A 32 -15.69 -9.60 9.84
C ALA A 32 -15.03 -8.24 10.14
N ALA A 33 -15.23 -7.27 9.25
CA ALA A 33 -14.76 -5.91 9.49
C ALA A 33 -15.32 -5.38 10.83
N GLY A 34 -14.48 -4.73 11.63
CA GLY A 34 -14.86 -4.26 12.97
C GLY A 34 -14.68 -5.27 14.11
N GLN A 35 -13.97 -6.39 13.90
CA GLN A 35 -13.58 -7.32 14.96
C GLN A 35 -12.10 -7.21 15.31
N CYS A 36 -11.78 -7.07 16.61
CA CYS A 36 -10.39 -7.05 17.07
C CYS A 36 -9.69 -8.38 16.78
N THR A 37 -8.38 -8.28 16.54
CA THR A 37 -7.48 -9.39 16.20
C THR A 37 -7.46 -10.46 17.28
N ASP A 38 -7.29 -10.02 18.52
CA ASP A 38 -7.33 -10.88 19.70
C ASP A 38 -8.80 -11.25 20.01
N GLU A 39 -9.05 -12.55 20.05
CA GLU A 39 -10.34 -13.17 20.37
C GLU A 39 -10.83 -12.79 21.78
N ALA A 40 -9.95 -12.85 22.78
CA ALA A 40 -10.27 -12.54 24.16
C ALA A 40 -10.57 -11.04 24.33
N ASN A 41 -9.86 -10.18 23.59
CA ASN A 41 -10.10 -8.74 23.63
C ASN A 41 -11.44 -8.31 22.99
N ARG A 42 -12.06 -9.14 22.13
CA ARG A 42 -13.33 -8.78 21.45
C ARG A 42 -14.51 -8.54 22.39
N GLN A 43 -14.46 -9.04 23.63
CA GLN A 43 -15.49 -8.83 24.64
C GLN A 43 -15.19 -7.62 25.55
N ASN A 44 -13.92 -7.22 25.61
CA ASN A 44 -13.40 -6.16 26.49
C ASN A 44 -13.25 -4.81 25.78
N CYS A 45 -13.17 -4.81 24.44
CA CYS A 45 -13.24 -3.61 23.63
C CYS A 45 -14.69 -3.11 23.52
N GLU A 46 -14.87 -1.78 23.47
CA GLU A 46 -16.19 -1.16 23.29
C GLU A 46 -16.75 -1.43 21.87
N ALA A 47 -18.07 -1.40 21.73
CA ALA A 47 -18.74 -1.65 20.46
C ALA A 47 -18.28 -0.65 19.39
N ASN A 48 -17.83 -1.17 18.24
CA ASN A 48 -17.23 -0.43 17.12
C ASN A 48 -15.85 0.20 17.40
N SER A 49 -15.26 -0.03 18.58
CA SER A 49 -13.92 0.46 18.92
C SER A 49 -12.78 -0.48 18.51
N CYS A 50 -13.11 -1.66 17.97
CA CYS A 50 -12.20 -2.48 17.16
C CYS A 50 -12.03 -1.85 15.76
N ASN A 51 -11.34 -0.71 15.70
CA ASN A 51 -11.24 0.15 14.52
C ASN A 51 -9.81 0.66 14.23
N VAL A 52 -8.82 0.24 15.03
CA VAL A 52 -7.42 0.63 14.85
C VAL A 52 -6.74 -0.38 13.94
N GLN A 53 -6.68 -0.11 12.63
CA GLN A 53 -5.96 -0.97 11.69
C GLN A 53 -4.44 -0.71 11.78
N ILE A 54 -3.67 -1.75 12.04
CA ILE A 54 -2.19 -1.73 12.01
C ILE A 54 -1.72 -2.96 11.25
N GLY A 55 -1.05 -2.76 10.11
CA GLY A 55 -0.72 -3.85 9.18
C GLY A 55 -1.99 -4.58 8.71
N SER A 56 -2.02 -5.90 8.89
CA SER A 56 -3.18 -6.75 8.56
C SER A 56 -4.16 -6.96 9.74
N ASN A 57 -3.89 -6.35 10.89
CA ASN A 57 -4.61 -6.61 12.15
C ASN A 57 -5.44 -5.39 12.59
N VAL A 58 -6.59 -5.67 13.20
CA VAL A 58 -7.47 -4.68 13.84
C VAL A 58 -7.27 -4.71 15.35
N TYR A 59 -7.19 -3.54 15.98
CA TYR A 59 -6.93 -3.35 17.40
C TYR A 59 -7.99 -2.44 18.05
N CYS A 60 -8.02 -2.41 19.38
CA CYS A 60 -8.98 -1.63 20.15
C CYS A 60 -8.51 -0.19 20.40
N SER A 61 -9.36 0.80 20.13
CA SER A 61 -9.15 2.21 20.51
C SER A 61 -9.76 2.60 21.85
N GLN A 62 -10.75 1.85 22.36
CA GLN A 62 -11.46 2.17 23.59
C GLN A 62 -12.00 0.92 24.27
N CYS A 63 -11.71 0.80 25.56
CA CYS A 63 -12.18 -0.31 26.37
C CYS A 63 -13.62 -0.10 26.86
N LYS A 64 -14.35 -1.20 26.97
CA LYS A 64 -15.76 -1.24 27.36
C LYS A 64 -15.99 -0.96 28.85
N THR A 65 -15.08 -1.48 29.68
CA THR A 65 -15.14 -1.34 31.13
C THR A 65 -14.25 -0.19 31.55
N GLY A 66 -14.79 0.79 32.27
CA GLY A 66 -13.99 1.85 32.88
C GLY A 66 -12.97 1.28 33.87
N GLY A 67 -11.80 1.91 33.94
CA GLY A 67 -10.63 1.38 34.64
C GLY A 67 -9.77 0.45 33.78
N ASN A 68 -10.20 0.09 32.56
CA ASN A 68 -9.36 -0.61 31.58
C ASN A 68 -8.95 0.35 30.46
N VAL A 69 -7.73 0.18 29.94
CA VAL A 69 -7.18 1.03 28.86
C VAL A 69 -6.49 0.21 27.76
N PRO A 70 -6.43 0.67 26.50
CA PRO A 70 -5.77 -0.06 25.43
C PRO A 70 -4.24 0.08 25.51
N ILE A 71 -3.56 -1.03 25.83
CA ILE A 71 -2.10 -1.18 25.71
C ILE A 71 -1.83 -2.18 24.59
N ASP A 72 -1.01 -1.79 23.61
CA ASP A 72 -0.77 -2.55 22.36
C ASP A 72 -2.07 -2.94 21.63
N GLY A 73 -3.14 -2.15 21.85
CA GLY A 73 -4.47 -2.41 21.30
C GLY A 73 -5.31 -3.46 22.03
N VAL A 74 -4.85 -3.94 23.20
CA VAL A 74 -5.54 -4.88 24.09
C VAL A 74 -5.98 -4.16 25.38
N CYS A 75 -7.20 -4.41 25.83
CA CYS A 75 -7.71 -3.82 27.06
C CYS A 75 -7.15 -4.52 28.29
N VAL A 76 -6.40 -3.77 29.10
CA VAL A 76 -5.79 -4.21 30.36
C VAL A 76 -6.29 -3.33 31.51
N ASP A 77 -6.29 -3.86 32.73
CA ASP A 77 -6.61 -3.07 33.93
C ASP A 77 -5.57 -1.97 34.15
N LYS A 78 -6.01 -0.81 34.64
CA LYS A 78 -5.12 0.32 34.95
C LYS A 78 -3.98 -0.04 35.91
N ALA A 79 -4.15 -1.03 36.79
CA ALA A 79 -3.11 -1.54 37.67
C ALA A 79 -1.94 -2.19 36.91
N ASP A 80 -2.20 -2.75 35.72
CA ASP A 80 -1.18 -3.32 34.83
C ASP A 80 -0.62 -2.28 33.82
N ALA A 81 -1.16 -1.06 33.83
CA ALA A 81 -0.88 0.02 32.88
C ALA A 81 -0.22 1.27 33.49
N VAL A 82 0.03 1.30 34.80
CA VAL A 82 0.48 2.47 35.59
C VAL A 82 1.60 3.28 34.91
N ASP A 83 2.69 2.63 34.52
CA ASP A 83 3.86 3.30 33.93
C ASP A 83 3.73 3.53 32.40
N LYS A 84 2.68 2.95 31.77
CA LYS A 84 2.49 2.94 30.31
C LYS A 84 1.47 3.98 29.85
N CYS A 85 0.47 4.27 30.68
CA CYS A 85 -0.74 5.01 30.29
C CYS A 85 -1.27 5.88 31.43
N LEU A 86 -1.45 7.17 31.11
CA LEU A 86 -1.93 8.21 32.02
C LEU A 86 -3.06 9.00 31.35
N LYS A 87 -3.72 9.86 32.12
CA LYS A 87 -4.58 10.91 31.57
C LYS A 87 -3.74 11.96 30.84
N SER A 88 -4.34 12.73 29.93
CA SER A 88 -3.64 13.81 29.21
C SER A 88 -3.03 14.86 30.17
N ALA A 89 -3.63 15.06 31.34
CA ALA A 89 -3.09 15.90 32.42
C ALA A 89 -1.83 15.32 33.12
N GLY A 90 -1.37 14.12 32.74
CA GLY A 90 -0.24 13.42 33.38
C GLY A 90 -0.57 12.78 34.72
N THR A 91 -1.86 12.62 35.06
CA THR A 91 -2.33 12.01 36.31
C THR A 91 -2.76 10.56 36.10
N GLU A 92 -2.80 9.80 37.21
CA GLU A 92 -3.22 8.39 37.24
C GLU A 92 -4.63 8.17 36.68
N LEU A 93 -4.86 6.96 36.19
CA LEU A 93 -6.15 6.48 35.71
C LEU A 93 -7.12 6.18 36.88
N THR A 94 -8.39 6.48 36.65
CA THR A 94 -9.54 6.26 37.54
C THR A 94 -10.43 5.14 36.99
N ALA A 95 -11.50 4.78 37.72
CA ALA A 95 -12.42 3.72 37.32
C ALA A 95 -13.36 4.11 36.16
N ASP A 96 -13.30 5.35 35.68
CA ASP A 96 -14.12 5.86 34.58
C ASP A 96 -13.35 5.96 33.25
N ASP A 97 -12.01 5.87 33.28
CA ASP A 97 -11.19 6.00 32.07
C ASP A 97 -11.24 4.72 31.24
N THR A 98 -11.37 4.88 29.91
CA THR A 98 -11.49 3.79 28.93
C THR A 98 -10.43 3.85 27.82
N GLN A 99 -9.56 4.87 27.88
CA GLN A 99 -8.53 5.21 26.90
C GLN A 99 -7.32 5.83 27.58
N CYS A 100 -6.19 5.82 26.90
CA CYS A 100 -4.99 6.58 27.27
C CYS A 100 -5.07 8.01 26.74
N GLY A 101 -4.77 8.98 27.59
CA GLY A 101 -4.62 10.38 27.21
C GLY A 101 -3.18 10.86 27.10
N LYS A 102 -2.23 10.08 27.64
CA LYS A 102 -0.78 10.25 27.56
C LYS A 102 -0.10 8.90 27.77
N CYS A 103 1.04 8.66 27.14
CA CYS A 103 1.82 7.42 27.30
C CYS A 103 3.12 7.63 28.11
N GLY A 104 3.68 6.52 28.60
CA GLY A 104 4.98 6.43 29.26
C GLY A 104 5.85 5.29 28.68
N ASP A 105 6.99 5.01 29.31
CA ASP A 105 7.82 3.81 29.12
C ASP A 105 7.94 3.24 27.69
N ASN A 106 8.69 3.89 26.79
CA ASN A 106 8.89 3.43 25.40
C ASN A 106 7.62 3.25 24.52
N HIS A 107 6.42 3.55 25.06
CA HIS A 107 5.17 3.58 24.31
C HIS A 107 4.91 4.99 23.76
N PHE A 108 4.15 5.09 22.68
CA PHE A 108 3.63 6.35 22.13
C PHE A 108 2.12 6.30 21.98
N LEU A 109 1.48 7.47 21.95
CA LEU A 109 0.04 7.61 21.82
C LEU A 109 -0.41 7.43 20.36
N PHE A 110 -1.40 6.55 20.14
CA PHE A 110 -2.04 6.34 18.86
C PHE A 110 -3.51 5.90 19.06
N LYS A 111 -4.46 6.66 18.50
CA LYS A 111 -5.92 6.37 18.54
C LYS A 111 -6.45 5.95 19.93
N GLY A 112 -6.05 6.66 20.99
CA GLY A 112 -6.50 6.42 22.36
C GLY A 112 -5.86 5.24 23.10
N GLY A 113 -4.84 4.59 22.51
CA GLY A 113 -4.04 3.55 23.16
C GLY A 113 -2.55 3.88 23.19
N CYS A 114 -1.82 3.18 24.06
CA CYS A 114 -0.36 3.28 24.14
C CYS A 114 0.30 2.03 23.53
N TYR A 115 1.26 2.24 22.64
CA TYR A 115 1.85 1.20 21.80
C TYR A 115 3.36 1.11 21.96
N ASP A 116 3.88 -0.07 22.30
CA ASP A 116 5.31 -0.32 22.55
C ASP A 116 6.12 -0.31 21.24
N THR A 117 7.17 0.50 21.17
CA THR A 117 8.04 0.59 19.99
C THR A 117 8.97 -0.61 19.77
N SER A 118 9.14 -1.48 20.77
CA SER A 118 10.07 -2.62 20.71
C SER A 118 9.49 -3.88 20.05
N LYS A 119 8.17 -3.93 19.85
CA LYS A 119 7.44 -5.14 19.43
C LYS A 119 6.19 -4.79 18.60
N GLU A 120 5.57 -5.80 17.99
CA GLU A 120 4.28 -5.62 17.33
C GLU A 120 3.16 -5.39 18.37
N PRO A 121 2.18 -4.52 18.07
CA PRO A 121 2.01 -3.79 16.81
C PRO A 121 2.66 -2.40 16.78
N GLY A 122 3.21 -1.88 17.88
CA GLY A 122 3.69 -0.50 17.96
C GLY A 122 4.89 -0.22 17.05
N ASN A 123 5.81 -1.19 16.88
CA ASN A 123 6.94 -1.09 15.95
C ASN A 123 6.53 -0.93 14.47
N LEU A 124 5.30 -1.32 14.10
CA LEU A 124 4.75 -1.17 12.75
C LEU A 124 4.23 0.26 12.47
N ILE A 125 4.11 1.10 13.50
CA ILE A 125 3.75 2.53 13.40
C ILE A 125 4.97 3.41 13.68
N CYS A 126 5.81 3.01 14.64
CA CYS A 126 6.90 3.82 15.16
C CYS A 126 8.18 3.01 15.35
N SER A 127 9.26 3.43 14.68
CA SER A 127 10.56 2.74 14.71
C SER A 127 11.50 3.20 15.84
N ALA A 128 11.23 4.35 16.47
CA ALA A 128 12.00 4.87 17.60
C ALA A 128 11.23 5.95 18.37
N ILE A 129 11.31 5.96 19.70
CA ILE A 129 10.89 7.06 20.56
C ILE A 129 11.89 8.22 20.50
N ASP A 130 11.40 9.44 20.73
CA ASP A 130 12.23 10.64 20.84
C ASP A 130 12.95 10.70 22.20
N THR A 131 14.28 10.84 22.14
CA THR A 131 15.16 10.89 23.32
C THR A 131 15.02 12.18 24.12
N ALA A 132 14.50 13.26 23.51
CA ALA A 132 14.23 14.53 24.18
C ALA A 132 12.78 14.61 24.67
N ASN A 133 11.84 14.00 23.94
CA ASN A 133 10.41 13.97 24.27
C ASN A 133 9.95 12.52 24.46
N ILE A 134 10.20 11.98 25.67
CA ILE A 134 9.82 10.61 26.04
C ILE A 134 8.33 10.39 25.75
N ALA A 135 8.01 9.21 25.21
CA ALA A 135 6.68 8.80 24.74
C ALA A 135 6.13 9.53 23.48
N VAL A 136 6.96 10.31 22.78
CA VAL A 136 6.67 10.79 21.41
C VAL A 136 7.42 9.91 20.41
N CYS A 137 6.75 9.52 19.31
CA CYS A 137 7.45 8.86 18.22
C CYS A 137 8.42 9.83 17.51
N LYS A 138 9.69 9.43 17.40
CA LYS A 138 10.70 10.16 16.63
C LYS A 138 10.53 9.94 15.13
N THR A 139 10.41 8.67 14.73
CA THR A 139 10.41 8.22 13.33
C THR A 139 9.26 7.26 13.08
N CYS A 140 8.22 7.74 12.42
CA CYS A 140 7.09 6.91 11.99
C CYS A 140 7.54 5.91 10.91
N ALA A 141 6.91 4.74 10.88
CA ALA A 141 7.14 3.69 9.91
C ALA A 141 6.50 4.02 8.54
N ALA A 142 6.83 3.23 7.51
CA ALA A 142 6.22 3.39 6.19
C ALA A 142 4.68 3.27 6.27
N GLY A 143 3.99 4.14 5.54
CA GLY A 143 2.52 4.28 5.62
C GLY A 143 2.02 5.14 6.77
N TYR A 144 2.91 5.76 7.54
CA TYR A 144 2.59 6.78 8.54
C TYR A 144 3.48 8.01 8.36
N PHE A 145 2.94 9.17 8.69
CA PHE A 145 3.69 10.43 8.74
C PHE A 145 3.70 10.99 10.16
N LYS A 146 4.76 11.70 10.54
CA LYS A 146 4.84 12.35 11.85
C LYS A 146 3.79 13.46 11.92
N ASN A 147 3.04 13.51 13.01
CA ASN A 147 2.02 14.53 13.22
C ASN A 147 2.67 15.94 13.19
N PRO A 148 2.25 16.83 12.29
CA PRO A 148 2.95 18.08 12.00
C PRO A 148 2.48 19.26 12.88
N VAL A 149 1.80 19.01 14.00
CA VAL A 149 1.56 20.04 15.03
C VAL A 149 2.87 20.60 15.58
N GLU A 150 2.89 21.89 15.89
CA GLU A 150 4.02 22.51 16.56
C GLU A 150 4.06 22.09 18.04
N ASN A 151 5.25 21.90 18.59
CA ASN A 151 5.45 21.48 19.99
C ASN A 151 4.80 20.14 20.34
N ILE A 152 4.79 19.20 19.39
CA ILE A 152 4.32 17.82 19.59
C ILE A 152 4.88 17.20 20.89
N ASP A 153 3.97 16.70 21.72
CA ASP A 153 4.28 16.09 23.02
C ASP A 153 3.56 14.74 23.21
N ALA A 154 3.74 14.11 24.37
CA ALA A 154 3.19 12.80 24.69
C ALA A 154 1.64 12.77 24.88
N THR A 155 0.95 13.91 24.79
CA THR A 155 -0.52 14.00 24.76
C THR A 155 -1.09 14.02 23.34
N HIS A 156 -0.25 14.24 22.33
CA HIS A 156 -0.60 14.23 20.92
C HIS A 156 -0.37 12.84 20.31
N GLN A 157 -1.19 12.46 19.34
CA GLN A 157 -0.92 11.24 18.57
C GLN A 157 0.34 11.45 17.72
N SER A 158 1.38 10.63 17.93
CA SER A 158 2.70 10.94 17.36
C SER A 158 2.80 10.74 15.85
N CYS A 159 2.08 9.75 15.33
CA CYS A 159 2.08 9.34 13.92
C CYS A 159 0.64 9.27 13.40
N ILE A 160 0.40 9.74 12.18
CA ILE A 160 -0.89 9.69 11.50
C ILE A 160 -0.75 8.75 10.30
N ALA A 161 -1.72 7.85 10.10
CA ALA A 161 -1.68 6.91 8.99
C ALA A 161 -1.90 7.65 7.66
N CYS A 162 -1.21 7.25 6.60
CA CYS A 162 -1.32 7.90 5.29
C CYS A 162 -2.73 7.78 4.69
N ASN A 163 -3.51 6.77 5.06
CA ASN A 163 -4.91 6.59 4.69
C ASN A 163 -5.93 7.18 5.68
N GLU A 164 -5.48 7.88 6.72
CA GLU A 164 -6.37 8.47 7.72
C GLU A 164 -7.25 9.56 7.10
N ASN A 165 -8.56 9.38 7.12
CA ASN A 165 -9.52 10.32 6.52
C ASN A 165 -10.24 11.18 7.57
N THR A 166 -10.03 10.90 8.86
CA THR A 166 -10.57 11.68 9.98
C THR A 166 -9.45 12.54 10.56
N ALA A 167 -9.70 13.83 10.78
CA ALA A 167 -8.67 14.73 11.27
C ALA A 167 -8.14 14.31 12.65
N VAL A 168 -6.83 14.09 12.75
CA VAL A 168 -6.08 13.91 14.00
C VAL A 168 -5.26 15.17 14.21
N ASP A 169 -5.53 15.91 15.28
CA ASP A 169 -4.92 17.21 15.57
C ASP A 169 -4.93 18.15 14.34
N TYR A 170 -6.11 18.28 13.72
CA TYR A 170 -6.39 19.04 12.49
C TYR A 170 -5.72 18.50 11.20
N ASN A 171 -4.94 17.42 11.28
CA ASN A 171 -4.19 16.86 10.16
C ASN A 171 -4.84 15.58 9.61
N THR A 172 -4.73 15.37 8.30
CA THR A 172 -5.38 14.27 7.56
C THR A 172 -4.40 13.59 6.60
N GLY A 173 -4.62 12.31 6.37
CA GLY A 173 -4.06 11.58 5.23
C GLY A 173 -4.97 11.66 3.99
N VAL A 174 -4.76 10.74 3.05
CA VAL A 174 -5.49 10.65 1.77
C VAL A 174 -6.12 9.27 1.64
N ALA A 175 -7.41 9.20 1.34
CA ALA A 175 -8.13 7.94 1.24
C ALA A 175 -7.46 6.97 0.24
N ASN A 176 -7.26 5.72 0.66
CA ASN A 176 -6.56 4.66 -0.09
C ASN A 176 -5.06 4.92 -0.34
N CYS A 177 -4.41 5.83 0.41
CA CYS A 177 -2.98 6.05 0.30
C CYS A 177 -2.17 5.05 1.15
N ALA A 178 -1.13 4.44 0.57
CA ALA A 178 -0.25 3.48 1.23
C ALA A 178 1.06 4.12 1.74
N GLU A 179 1.59 5.13 1.05
CA GLU A 179 2.77 5.92 1.48
C GLU A 179 2.53 7.40 1.12
N CYS A 180 2.94 8.32 1.98
CA CYS A 180 2.66 9.75 1.85
C CYS A 180 3.77 10.61 2.46
N THR A 181 3.79 11.90 2.09
CA THR A 181 4.61 12.93 2.72
C THR A 181 3.74 13.80 3.63
N ALA A 182 4.23 14.10 4.84
CA ALA A 182 3.57 15.01 5.77
C ALA A 182 3.32 16.38 5.14
N PRO A 183 2.21 17.09 5.48
CA PRO A 183 2.10 18.51 5.17
C PRO A 183 3.10 19.32 6.02
N ALA A 184 3.24 20.61 5.69
CA ALA A 184 4.10 21.51 6.45
C ALA A 184 3.65 21.61 7.93
N ALA A 185 4.61 21.82 8.83
CA ALA A 185 4.33 22.00 10.26
C ALA A 185 3.36 23.17 10.49
N SER A 186 2.25 22.92 11.18
CA SER A 186 1.20 23.91 11.42
C SER A 186 0.21 23.46 12.48
N ASN A 187 -0.26 24.42 13.29
CA ASN A 187 -1.40 24.25 14.19
C ASN A 187 -2.75 24.55 13.52
N SER A 188 -2.76 24.89 12.22
CA SER A 188 -3.98 25.15 11.43
C SER A 188 -4.46 23.93 10.63
N GLY A 189 -3.74 22.81 10.72
CA GLY A 189 -4.05 21.57 10.00
C GLY A 189 -3.55 21.54 8.55
N GLY A 190 -3.67 20.35 7.95
CA GLY A 190 -3.20 20.07 6.60
C GLY A 190 -3.55 18.65 6.16
N THR A 191 -3.37 18.38 4.87
CA THR A 191 -3.56 17.07 4.27
C THR A 191 -2.23 16.58 3.71
N ALA A 192 -1.84 15.36 4.06
CA ALA A 192 -0.63 14.72 3.54
C ALA A 192 -0.71 14.55 2.01
N THR A 193 0.41 14.63 1.31
CA THR A 193 0.46 14.36 -0.13
C THR A 193 0.72 12.87 -0.33
N CYS A 194 -0.17 12.15 -1.03
CA CYS A 194 0.09 10.74 -1.31
C CYS A 194 1.25 10.58 -2.29
N THR A 195 2.16 9.66 -2.00
CA THR A 195 3.29 9.28 -2.86
C THR A 195 3.18 7.87 -3.41
N LYS A 196 2.29 7.04 -2.84
CA LYS A 196 1.97 5.70 -3.33
C LYS A 196 0.59 5.27 -2.86
N CYS A 197 -0.24 4.81 -3.78
CA CYS A 197 -1.58 4.33 -3.47
C CYS A 197 -1.61 2.85 -3.08
N ALA A 198 -2.58 2.47 -2.26
CA ALA A 198 -2.85 1.07 -1.94
C ALA A 198 -3.41 0.35 -3.16
N SER A 199 -2.81 -0.79 -3.51
CA SER A 199 -3.26 -1.61 -4.65
C SER A 199 -4.74 -1.98 -4.50
N PRO A 200 -5.55 -1.90 -5.58
CA PRO A 200 -5.16 -1.69 -6.98
C PRO A 200 -5.15 -0.21 -7.46
N LYS A 201 -5.33 0.77 -6.56
CA LYS A 201 -5.53 2.19 -6.91
C LYS A 201 -4.31 2.83 -7.57
N TYR A 202 -4.56 3.85 -8.40
CA TYR A 202 -3.56 4.58 -9.18
C TYR A 202 -3.29 5.96 -8.58
N LEU A 203 -2.03 6.32 -8.40
CA LEU A 203 -1.62 7.67 -7.99
C LEU A 203 -1.83 8.68 -9.13
N LYS A 204 -2.56 9.75 -8.84
CA LYS A 204 -2.77 10.89 -9.75
C LYS A 204 -1.75 12.01 -9.48
N ALA A 205 -1.58 12.90 -10.46
CA ALA A 205 -0.63 14.01 -10.40
C ALA A 205 -0.96 15.05 -9.29
N ASP A 206 -2.18 15.05 -8.77
CA ASP A 206 -2.64 15.88 -7.65
C ASP A 206 -2.27 15.31 -6.26
N GLY A 207 -1.59 14.16 -6.21
CA GLY A 207 -1.27 13.48 -4.94
C GLY A 207 -2.45 12.73 -4.33
N THR A 208 -3.49 12.41 -5.11
CA THR A 208 -4.64 11.60 -4.67
C THR A 208 -4.69 10.23 -5.36
N CYS A 209 -5.46 9.30 -4.80
CA CYS A 209 -5.62 7.95 -5.34
C CYS A 209 -6.94 7.81 -6.12
N GLY A 210 -6.84 7.29 -7.34
CA GLY A 210 -7.96 7.03 -8.25
C GLY A 210 -8.06 5.59 -8.72
N GLU A 211 -9.03 5.31 -9.57
CA GLU A 211 -9.15 4.07 -10.33
C GLU A 211 -8.36 4.11 -11.64
N LEU A 212 -8.20 2.96 -12.29
CA LEU A 212 -7.61 2.85 -13.64
C LEU A 212 -8.30 3.78 -14.65
N SER A 213 -9.63 3.95 -14.53
CA SER A 213 -10.45 4.81 -15.39
C SER A 213 -10.22 6.31 -15.20
N ASP A 214 -9.55 6.72 -14.12
CA ASP A 214 -9.32 8.14 -13.84
C ASP A 214 -8.08 8.66 -14.61
N CYS A 215 -7.20 7.75 -15.03
CA CYS A 215 -6.02 8.05 -15.84
C CYS A 215 -6.40 8.22 -17.31
N THR A 216 -6.88 9.42 -17.68
CA THR A 216 -7.34 9.74 -19.04
C THR A 216 -6.80 11.09 -19.55
N GLY A 217 -7.00 11.36 -20.84
CA GLY A 217 -6.63 12.62 -21.49
C GLY A 217 -5.11 12.76 -21.63
N THR A 218 -4.50 13.55 -20.74
CA THR A 218 -3.05 13.77 -20.68
C THR A 218 -2.28 12.68 -19.93
N THR A 219 -2.99 11.72 -19.34
CA THR A 219 -2.39 10.60 -18.62
C THR A 219 -3.00 9.25 -18.99
N PHE A 220 -2.28 8.17 -18.71
CA PHE A 220 -2.71 6.79 -18.90
C PHE A 220 -2.32 5.91 -17.69
N PRO A 221 -3.04 4.80 -17.42
CA PRO A 221 -2.75 3.92 -16.30
C PRO A 221 -1.47 3.09 -16.54
N LYS A 222 -0.46 3.31 -15.69
CA LYS A 222 0.75 2.47 -15.60
C LYS A 222 0.70 1.64 -14.32
N ALA A 223 0.64 0.32 -14.46
CA ALA A 223 0.80 -0.59 -13.34
C ALA A 223 2.30 -0.75 -13.01
N ASP A 224 2.65 -0.75 -11.72
CA ASP A 224 4.01 -0.98 -11.26
C ASP A 224 3.98 -1.65 -9.88
N ASN A 225 4.47 -2.89 -9.79
CA ASN A 225 4.41 -3.67 -8.55
C ASN A 225 5.40 -3.18 -7.47
N ASN A 226 6.40 -2.38 -7.83
CA ASN A 226 7.45 -1.90 -6.92
C ASN A 226 7.15 -0.45 -6.50
N ALA A 227 7.00 0.44 -7.48
CA ALA A 227 6.72 1.86 -7.25
C ALA A 227 5.26 2.14 -6.88
N GLY A 228 4.35 1.22 -7.21
CA GLY A 228 2.90 1.41 -7.11
C GLY A 228 2.30 1.97 -8.41
N ASN A 229 1.04 1.62 -8.66
CA ASN A 229 0.30 2.05 -9.85
C ASN A 229 0.16 3.58 -9.90
N LYS A 230 0.30 4.18 -11.09
CA LYS A 230 0.17 5.64 -11.29
C LYS A 230 -0.46 5.99 -12.63
N CYS A 231 -1.10 7.15 -12.70
CA CYS A 231 -1.45 7.81 -13.96
C CYS A 231 -0.17 8.46 -14.52
N ALA A 232 0.48 7.80 -15.48
CA ALA A 232 1.67 8.30 -16.15
C ALA A 232 1.30 9.36 -17.21
N SER A 233 2.14 10.38 -17.40
CA SER A 233 1.96 11.37 -18.46
C SER A 233 2.13 10.74 -19.84
N CYS A 234 1.23 11.07 -20.77
CA CYS A 234 1.31 10.63 -22.17
C CYS A 234 2.65 11.00 -22.85
N SER A 235 3.36 12.02 -22.37
CA SER A 235 4.65 12.48 -22.90
C SER A 235 5.89 11.79 -22.33
N THR A 236 5.76 10.99 -21.26
CA THR A 236 6.92 10.46 -20.51
C THR A 236 7.36 9.09 -21.02
N ALA A 237 8.34 9.05 -21.92
CA ALA A 237 8.84 7.82 -22.53
C ALA A 237 9.32 6.74 -21.54
N SER A 238 9.95 7.13 -20.42
CA SER A 238 10.36 6.19 -19.35
C SER A 238 9.19 5.52 -18.62
N ASP A 239 7.98 6.03 -18.80
CA ASP A 239 6.74 5.45 -18.27
C ASP A 239 5.90 4.71 -19.32
N GLY A 240 6.36 4.64 -20.58
CA GLY A 240 5.60 4.11 -21.72
C GLY A 240 4.88 5.19 -22.56
N GLY A 241 5.13 6.47 -22.27
CA GLY A 241 4.64 7.60 -23.03
C GLY A 241 5.27 7.74 -24.43
N ILE A 242 4.66 8.58 -25.27
CA ILE A 242 5.14 8.94 -26.60
C ILE A 242 5.70 10.37 -26.50
N ALA A 243 6.94 10.60 -26.95
CA ALA A 243 7.53 11.93 -26.94
C ALA A 243 6.65 12.97 -27.68
N ASP A 244 6.57 14.18 -27.13
CA ASP A 244 5.74 15.29 -27.63
C ASP A 244 4.23 14.97 -27.76
N CYS A 245 3.75 13.93 -27.08
CA CYS A 245 2.33 13.59 -27.02
C CYS A 245 1.65 14.26 -25.81
N GLY A 246 0.70 15.17 -26.08
CA GLY A 246 -0.05 15.89 -25.06
C GLY A 246 -1.28 15.13 -24.55
N GLU A 247 -1.93 14.35 -25.42
CA GLU A 247 -3.08 13.52 -25.09
C GLU A 247 -2.97 12.14 -25.73
N CYS A 248 -3.36 11.10 -25.02
CA CYS A 248 -3.31 9.73 -25.49
C CYS A 248 -4.53 8.90 -25.07
N SER A 249 -4.84 7.90 -25.89
CA SER A 249 -5.85 6.89 -25.60
C SER A 249 -5.21 5.53 -25.37
N LEU A 250 -5.84 4.72 -24.51
CA LEU A 250 -5.49 3.31 -24.37
C LEU A 250 -5.73 2.58 -25.69
N PHE A 251 -4.72 1.85 -26.16
CA PHE A 251 -4.93 0.88 -27.23
C PHE A 251 -5.70 -0.32 -26.66
N PRO A 252 -6.71 -0.86 -27.36
CA PRO A 252 -7.41 -2.06 -26.89
C PRO A 252 -6.44 -3.24 -26.85
N SER A 253 -5.99 -3.61 -25.64
CA SER A 253 -5.00 -4.66 -25.43
C SER A 253 -5.47 -5.99 -26.01
N ALA A 254 -4.59 -6.64 -26.78
CA ALA A 254 -4.72 -8.08 -27.01
C ALA A 254 -4.63 -8.80 -25.65
N SER A 255 -5.57 -9.71 -25.38
CA SER A 255 -5.71 -10.37 -24.08
C SER A 255 -4.41 -11.07 -23.65
N GLY A 256 -3.78 -10.57 -22.58
CA GLY A 256 -2.62 -11.21 -21.96
C GLY A 256 -1.37 -10.34 -21.79
N SER A 257 -1.29 -9.14 -22.39
CA SER A 257 -0.14 -8.26 -22.17
C SER A 257 -0.21 -7.56 -20.81
N SER A 258 0.91 -7.56 -20.07
CA SER A 258 1.10 -6.80 -18.84
C SER A 258 1.51 -5.33 -19.07
N THR A 259 1.81 -4.95 -20.32
CA THR A 259 2.18 -3.59 -20.70
C THR A 259 0.98 -2.82 -21.26
N THR A 260 0.69 -1.66 -20.67
CA THR A 260 -0.28 -0.70 -21.21
C THR A 260 0.28 -0.12 -22.51
N LEU A 261 -0.39 -0.34 -23.64
CA LEU A 261 -0.11 0.39 -24.89
C LEU A 261 -1.02 1.61 -25.00
N ILE A 262 -0.47 2.70 -25.51
CA ILE A 262 -1.20 3.93 -25.82
C ILE A 262 -1.04 4.32 -27.28
N THR A 263 -1.95 5.16 -27.77
CA THR A 263 -1.82 5.86 -29.05
C THR A 263 -1.96 7.34 -28.81
N CYS A 264 -1.14 8.16 -29.48
CA CYS A 264 -1.23 9.61 -29.34
C CYS A 264 -2.48 10.14 -30.07
N THR A 265 -3.31 10.88 -29.35
CA THR A 265 -4.56 11.48 -29.87
C THR A 265 -4.48 13.00 -30.00
N GLY A 266 -3.51 13.65 -29.34
CA GLY A 266 -3.31 15.10 -29.44
C GLY A 266 -1.95 15.59 -28.92
N GLY A 267 -1.60 16.84 -29.25
CA GLY A 267 -0.50 17.58 -28.62
C GLY A 267 0.82 17.70 -29.40
N GLY A 268 0.99 17.01 -30.53
CA GLY A 268 2.19 17.16 -31.36
C GLY A 268 2.28 18.56 -31.99
N SER A 269 3.29 19.35 -31.57
CA SER A 269 3.72 20.50 -32.37
C SER A 269 4.15 20.02 -33.76
N ARG A 270 3.67 20.66 -34.83
CA ARG A 270 3.92 20.21 -36.21
C ARG A 270 5.41 20.20 -36.53
N SER A 271 6.02 19.01 -36.49
CA SER A 271 7.19 18.66 -37.28
C SER A 271 6.76 17.62 -38.30
N GLU A 272 6.93 17.94 -39.58
CA GLU A 272 6.41 17.16 -40.70
C GLU A 272 7.28 15.91 -40.94
N TYR A 273 6.93 14.79 -40.31
CA TYR A 273 7.38 13.47 -40.78
C TYR A 273 6.22 12.47 -40.82
N TRP A 274 5.65 12.32 -42.03
CA TRP A 274 4.87 11.14 -42.41
C TRP A 274 5.82 9.93 -42.50
N GLY A 275 6.15 9.35 -41.35
CA GLY A 275 6.87 8.09 -41.22
C GLY A 275 5.96 7.03 -40.64
N LEU A 276 5.59 6.03 -41.46
CA LEU A 276 4.89 4.83 -40.98
C LEU A 276 5.83 4.04 -40.07
N PHE A 277 5.80 4.34 -38.77
CA PHE A 277 6.43 3.48 -37.76
C PHE A 277 5.56 2.23 -37.57
N PHE A 278 5.81 1.24 -38.41
CA PHE A 278 5.48 -0.14 -38.08
C PHE A 278 6.15 -0.50 -36.75
N PRO A 279 5.46 -1.19 -35.83
CA PRO A 279 6.13 -1.71 -34.65
C PRO A 279 7.18 -2.73 -35.12
N VAL A 280 8.43 -2.53 -34.70
CA VAL A 280 9.44 -3.58 -34.75
C VAL A 280 8.97 -4.67 -33.78
N LEU A 281 8.39 -5.73 -34.34
CA LEU A 281 8.28 -7.00 -33.63
C LEU A 281 9.71 -7.49 -33.42
N GLN A 282 10.18 -7.41 -32.19
CA GLN A 282 11.39 -8.11 -31.78
C GLN A 282 11.02 -9.58 -31.63
N GLU A 283 11.36 -10.38 -32.64
CA GLU A 283 11.30 -11.84 -32.54
C GLU A 283 12.52 -12.34 -31.76
N ASP A 284 12.28 -12.76 -30.52
CA ASP A 284 13.19 -13.62 -29.76
C ASP A 284 12.50 -14.98 -29.53
N ASP A 285 13.31 -16.04 -29.58
CA ASP A 285 13.01 -17.46 -29.28
C ASP A 285 12.15 -18.32 -30.24
N VAL A 286 12.81 -18.88 -31.27
CA VAL A 286 12.78 -20.35 -31.55
C VAL A 286 14.01 -20.78 -32.39
N GLY A 287 14.87 -21.66 -31.86
CA GLY A 287 16.06 -22.09 -32.62
C GLY A 287 17.03 -23.08 -31.94
N SER A 288 16.53 -24.15 -31.32
CA SER A 288 17.39 -25.16 -30.67
C SER A 288 18.05 -26.13 -31.67
N MET A 289 19.39 -26.20 -31.61
CA MET A 289 20.30 -27.30 -32.02
C MET A 289 20.19 -27.93 -33.42
N LEU A 290 21.27 -27.83 -34.23
CA LEU A 290 22.24 -28.91 -34.51
C LEU A 290 23.19 -28.60 -35.69
N GLY A 291 24.49 -28.91 -35.54
CA GLY A 291 25.33 -29.46 -36.63
C GLY A 291 26.34 -28.55 -37.37
N SER A 292 27.61 -28.60 -36.96
CA SER A 292 28.86 -28.71 -37.77
C SER A 292 28.99 -27.99 -39.14
N GLN A 293 30.09 -27.40 -39.60
CA GLN A 293 31.53 -27.27 -39.24
C GLN A 293 32.22 -26.69 -40.51
N ILE A 294 33.50 -26.26 -40.41
CA ILE A 294 34.38 -25.75 -41.51
C ILE A 294 34.02 -24.34 -42.05
N VAL A 295 34.92 -23.34 -42.24
CA VAL A 295 36.33 -23.08 -41.83
C VAL A 295 36.62 -21.54 -41.85
N GLN A 296 37.76 -21.14 -41.27
CA GLN A 296 38.54 -19.87 -41.33
C GLN A 296 38.23 -18.89 -42.50
N SER A 297 38.31 -17.56 -42.33
CA SER A 297 39.57 -16.86 -42.01
C SER A 297 39.44 -15.43 -41.46
N SER A 298 40.41 -15.08 -40.61
CA SER A 298 40.83 -13.80 -40.04
C SER A 298 40.47 -12.49 -40.75
N LEU A 299 40.06 -11.48 -39.97
CA LEU A 299 40.88 -10.27 -39.71
C LEU A 299 40.22 -9.38 -38.64
N ALA A 300 40.98 -9.01 -37.61
CA ALA A 300 40.56 -8.09 -36.55
C ALA A 300 41.42 -6.83 -36.60
N VAL A 301 40.80 -5.65 -36.55
CA VAL A 301 41.46 -4.37 -36.23
C VAL A 301 40.49 -3.58 -35.34
N GLY A 302 40.93 -3.23 -34.13
CA GLY A 302 40.13 -2.50 -33.16
C GLY A 302 40.18 -0.98 -33.37
N CYS A 303 39.09 -0.30 -33.02
CA CYS A 303 39.03 1.17 -32.98
C CYS A 303 39.41 1.71 -31.60
N ALA A 304 40.49 2.47 -31.52
CA ALA A 304 40.69 3.52 -30.53
C ALA A 304 41.75 4.51 -31.04
N TRP A 305 41.36 5.77 -31.24
CA TRP A 305 41.86 6.94 -30.50
C TRP A 305 41.31 8.25 -31.11
N LEU A 306 41.23 9.28 -30.26
CA LEU A 306 40.66 10.60 -30.56
C LEU A 306 41.51 11.36 -31.59
N SER A 307 40.91 12.26 -32.39
CA SER A 307 40.89 13.70 -32.06
C SER A 307 40.47 14.60 -33.24
N LEU A 308 39.59 15.57 -32.93
CA LEU A 308 39.44 16.92 -33.51
C LEU A 308 39.93 17.19 -34.96
N CYS A 309 38.98 17.45 -35.87
CA CYS A 309 38.71 18.78 -36.49
C CYS A 309 37.79 18.68 -37.71
N GLY A 310 37.20 19.80 -38.12
CA GLY A 310 36.85 20.01 -39.54
C GLY A 310 35.37 20.10 -39.89
N LEU A 311 34.80 21.27 -39.59
CA LEU A 311 33.83 22.04 -40.38
C LEU A 311 33.19 21.39 -41.63
N VAL A 312 31.86 21.49 -41.68
CA VAL A 312 31.01 21.37 -42.87
C VAL A 312 31.54 22.16 -44.08
N LEU A 313 31.60 21.51 -45.24
CA LEU A 313 31.33 22.14 -46.54
C LEU A 313 30.75 21.10 -47.50
N CYS A 314 29.56 21.39 -48.05
CA CYS A 314 28.90 20.56 -49.05
C CYS A 314 29.13 21.16 -50.45
N SER A 315 29.54 20.35 -51.42
CA SER A 315 29.52 20.71 -52.84
C SER A 315 29.35 19.47 -53.72
N ALA A 316 28.67 19.65 -54.86
CA ALA A 316 28.04 18.59 -55.65
C ALA A 316 28.84 18.13 -56.90
N GLY A 317 28.34 17.06 -57.55
CA GLY A 317 28.82 16.51 -58.83
C GLY A 317 29.82 15.37 -58.62
N GLY A 318 29.67 14.16 -59.16
CA GLY A 318 29.19 13.76 -60.50
C GLY A 318 30.41 13.21 -61.27
N TRP A 319 30.35 12.13 -62.06
CA TRP A 319 29.23 11.30 -62.54
C TRP A 319 29.26 9.88 -61.96
#